data_AF-A0A3A4XS79-F1
#
_entry.id   AF-A0A3A4XS79-F1
#
_cell.length_a   1.000
_cell.length_b   1.000
_cell.length_c   1.000
_cell.angle_alpha   90.00
_cell.angle_beta   90.00
_cell.angle_gamma   90.00
#
_symmetry.space_group_name_H-M   'P 1'
#
loop_
_entity.id
_entity.type
_entity.pdbx_description
1 polymer ?
#
loop_
_entity_poly.entity_id
_entity_poly.type
_entity_poly.pdbx_seq_one_letter_code
_entity_poly.pdbx_strand_id
1 'polypeptide(L)'
;LDGHYGNQWQSGYRPRGRPLHQNHGSQGAFQRHRCELTAARRVADFFRVEKHLVVRLDLNAIGGSALTSDIDVPKGRSAADMINHIPVTYVPARNAIFLSYGLAWAEVLRATHIVIGVNAIDYSGYPDCRPEFICAFQAMANLATKATAQGHFSIHIDTPLIRMTKAQIIQTGISLGVDFAMTHSCYDPSPEGMACGQCDSCLLRRRGFTEAGVADPTPYIR
;
A
#
# COMPACT_ATOMS: atom_id res chain seq x y z
N LEU A 1 0.61 3.84 -6.04
CA LEU A 1 1.57 3.94 -7.17
C LEU A 1 2.92 3.31 -6.88
N ASP A 2 3.15 2.77 -5.68
CA ASP A 2 4.06 1.64 -5.44
C ASP A 2 3.35 0.73 -4.43
N GLY A 3 3.42 -0.59 -4.61
CA GLY A 3 2.81 -1.59 -3.73
C GLY A 3 3.50 -1.70 -2.37
N HIS A 4 4.09 -0.61 -1.88
CA HIS A 4 4.95 -0.55 -0.72
C HIS A 4 4.38 0.46 0.28
N TYR A 5 3.79 -0.10 1.34
CA TYR A 5 3.43 0.50 2.63
C TYR A 5 2.04 1.16 2.76
N GLY A 6 1.39 0.83 3.89
CA GLY A 6 0.30 1.63 4.48
C GLY A 6 -1.10 1.00 4.51
N ASN A 7 -1.30 -0.09 5.25
CA ASN A 7 -2.53 -0.53 5.94
C ASN A 7 -3.85 0.22 5.63
N GLN A 8 -4.53 -0.09 4.53
CA GLN A 8 -5.90 0.39 4.30
C GLN A 8 -6.72 -0.64 3.52
N TRP A 9 -7.90 -0.97 4.04
CA TRP A 9 -8.94 -1.75 3.36
C TRP A 9 -10.22 -0.93 3.26
N GLN A 10 -11.05 -1.21 2.26
CA GLN A 10 -12.27 -0.47 1.95
C GLN A 10 -13.42 -1.45 1.71
N SER A 11 -14.56 -1.30 2.39
CA SER A 11 -15.92 -1.59 1.91
C SER A 11 -16.94 -1.44 3.06
N GLY A 12 -18.21 -1.14 2.74
CA GLY A 12 -19.19 -0.51 3.64
C GLY A 12 -20.36 -1.37 4.13
N TYR A 13 -20.92 -0.96 5.28
CA TYR A 13 -22.34 -0.90 5.72
C TYR A 13 -22.46 -0.88 7.28
N ARG A 14 -23.57 -0.34 7.83
CA ARG A 14 -23.80 0.06 9.25
C ARG A 14 -24.99 -0.69 9.91
N PRO A 15 -25.08 -0.80 11.26
CA PRO A 15 -25.55 0.34 12.08
C PRO A 15 -24.95 0.53 13.50
N ARG A 16 -24.77 1.83 13.85
CA ARG A 16 -24.81 2.60 15.12
C ARG A 16 -24.21 2.07 16.46
N GLY A 17 -23.36 2.90 17.09
CA GLY A 17 -23.37 3.12 18.57
C GLY A 17 -22.05 3.50 19.30
N ARG A 18 -21.76 4.81 19.42
CA ARG A 18 -21.08 5.58 20.52
C ARG A 18 -19.66 5.22 21.08
N PRO A 19 -18.96 6.17 21.76
CA PRO A 19 -17.52 6.43 21.47
C PRO A 19 -16.53 6.41 22.66
N LEU A 20 -15.24 6.59 22.29
CA LEU A 20 -14.07 7.19 22.99
C LEU A 20 -13.33 6.37 24.08
N HIS A 21 -12.00 6.26 23.93
CA HIS A 21 -10.99 6.62 24.95
C HIS A 21 -9.59 6.79 24.31
N GLN A 22 -8.94 7.93 24.59
CA GLN A 22 -7.53 8.21 24.31
C GLN A 22 -6.65 7.67 25.45
N ASN A 23 -5.40 7.28 25.14
CA ASN A 23 -4.33 7.24 26.14
C ASN A 23 -2.97 7.61 25.51
N HIS A 24 -2.21 8.42 26.25
CA HIS A 24 -0.89 8.99 25.93
C HIS A 24 0.27 8.13 26.47
N GLY A 25 1.46 8.29 25.86
CA GLY A 25 2.77 7.73 26.29
C GLY A 25 3.26 6.60 25.36
N SER A 26 4.50 6.52 24.88
CA SER A 26 5.78 7.14 25.25
C SER A 26 6.72 7.14 24.03
N GLN A 27 7.68 8.06 24.02
CA GLN A 27 8.66 8.31 22.96
C GLN A 27 9.73 7.19 22.91
N GLY A 28 9.93 6.60 21.73
CA GLY A 28 10.97 5.59 21.48
C GLY A 28 10.96 5.12 20.01
N ALA A 29 11.69 5.78 19.12
CA ALA A 29 11.82 5.41 17.70
C ALA A 29 10.50 5.28 16.88
N PHE A 30 9.44 6.00 17.29
CA PHE A 30 8.13 5.91 16.63
C PHE A 30 8.07 6.80 15.38
N GLN A 31 7.74 6.16 14.24
CA GLN A 31 7.25 6.73 12.98
C GLN A 31 8.27 7.40 12.04
N ARG A 32 8.89 6.60 11.16
CA ARG A 32 9.34 7.06 9.82
C ARG A 32 8.15 7.47 8.89
N HIS A 33 6.89 7.36 9.35
CA HIS A 33 5.67 7.21 8.52
C HIS A 33 4.51 8.22 8.81
N ARG A 34 4.77 9.40 9.39
CA ARG A 34 3.68 10.39 9.64
C ARG A 34 3.09 10.96 8.34
N CYS A 35 3.95 11.21 7.35
CA CYS A 35 3.54 11.74 6.05
C CYS A 35 2.62 10.77 5.30
N GLU A 36 2.94 9.48 5.30
CA GLU A 36 2.14 8.43 4.66
C GLU A 36 0.75 8.32 5.26
N LEU A 37 0.64 8.22 6.59
CA LEU A 37 -0.65 8.17 7.28
C LEU A 37 -1.49 9.44 7.00
N THR A 38 -0.82 10.59 6.92
CA THR A 38 -1.48 11.86 6.60
C THR A 38 -1.98 11.87 5.16
N ALA A 39 -1.16 11.45 4.19
CA ALA A 39 -1.55 11.34 2.79
C ALA A 39 -2.72 10.35 2.62
N ALA A 40 -2.63 9.18 3.24
CA ALA A 40 -3.63 8.15 3.17
C ALA A 40 -4.97 8.60 3.81
N ARG A 41 -4.91 9.44 4.86
CA ARG A 41 -6.10 10.11 5.41
C ARG A 41 -6.70 11.12 4.44
N ARG A 42 -5.88 11.96 3.80
CA ARG A 42 -6.35 12.94 2.79
C ARG A 42 -7.05 12.25 1.62
N VAL A 43 -6.47 11.16 1.12
CA VAL A 43 -7.06 10.34 0.04
C VAL A 43 -8.43 9.80 0.46
N ALA A 44 -8.51 9.21 1.66
CA ALA A 44 -9.75 8.68 2.22
C ALA A 44 -10.85 9.75 2.35
N ASP A 45 -10.48 10.94 2.83
CA ASP A 45 -11.41 12.07 2.99
C ASP A 45 -11.85 12.64 1.63
N PHE A 46 -10.93 12.75 0.65
CA PHE A 46 -11.21 13.22 -0.70
C PHE A 46 -12.25 12.34 -1.41
N PHE A 47 -12.07 11.01 -1.35
CA PHE A 47 -13.00 10.04 -1.93
C PHE A 47 -14.20 9.72 -1.03
N ARG A 48 -14.31 10.37 0.14
CA ARG A 48 -15.42 10.19 1.11
C ARG A 48 -15.66 8.72 1.47
N VAL A 49 -14.58 7.98 1.73
CA VAL A 49 -14.70 6.56 2.12
C VAL A 49 -15.55 6.42 3.39
N GLU A 50 -16.45 5.45 3.43
CA GLU A 50 -17.41 5.31 4.54
C GLU A 50 -16.71 5.06 5.89
N LYS A 51 -15.68 4.22 5.87
CA LYS A 51 -14.87 3.85 7.04
C LYS A 51 -13.41 3.77 6.65
N HIS A 52 -12.56 4.36 7.49
CA HIS A 52 -11.12 4.30 7.35
C HIS A 52 -10.54 3.78 8.67
N LEU A 53 -10.08 2.52 8.65
CA LEU A 53 -9.41 1.87 9.79
C LEU A 53 -7.91 1.95 9.62
N VAL A 54 -7.22 2.43 10.65
CA VAL A 54 -5.75 2.40 10.73
C VAL A 54 -5.36 1.31 11.72
N VAL A 55 -4.67 0.28 11.22
CA VAL A 55 -4.13 -0.81 12.03
C VAL A 55 -2.65 -0.58 12.25
N ARG A 56 -2.19 -0.75 13.49
CA ARG A 56 -0.77 -0.71 13.82
C ARG A 56 -0.19 -2.12 13.71
N LEU A 57 0.80 -2.29 12.84
CA LEU A 57 1.54 -3.53 12.65
C LEU A 57 3.01 -3.26 12.95
N ASP A 58 3.60 -4.05 13.84
CA ASP A 58 5.03 -3.97 14.12
C ASP A 58 5.77 -5.07 13.36
N LEU A 59 6.28 -4.70 12.17
CA LEU A 59 7.10 -5.58 11.34
C LEU A 59 8.59 -5.45 11.66
N ASN A 60 8.98 -4.48 12.50
CA ASN A 60 10.38 -4.30 12.89
C ASN A 60 10.87 -5.46 13.77
N ALA A 61 9.97 -6.03 14.56
CA ALA A 61 10.26 -7.23 15.35
C ALA A 61 10.65 -8.45 14.48
N ILE A 62 10.17 -8.51 13.23
CA ILE A 62 10.57 -9.55 12.26
C ILE A 62 11.87 -9.13 11.56
N GLY A 63 11.97 -7.86 11.15
CA GLY A 63 13.16 -7.31 10.50
C GLY A 63 13.39 -7.85 9.08
N GLY A 64 14.65 -7.83 8.64
CA GLY A 64 15.10 -8.45 7.38
C GLY A 64 15.00 -7.56 6.14
N SER A 65 14.76 -6.25 6.30
CA SER A 65 14.69 -5.30 5.16
C SER A 65 15.17 -3.90 5.53
N ALA A 66 15.52 -3.09 4.54
CA ALA A 66 15.80 -1.65 4.69
C ALA A 66 14.64 -0.83 5.27
N LEU A 67 13.44 -1.41 5.30
CA LEU A 67 12.24 -0.73 5.74
C LEU A 67 11.73 -1.25 7.09
N THR A 68 12.37 -2.28 7.64
CA THR A 68 12.08 -2.87 8.96
C THR A 68 13.33 -3.08 9.83
N SER A 69 14.52 -2.76 9.34
CA SER A 69 15.80 -2.95 10.02
C SER A 69 16.74 -1.76 9.79
N ASP A 70 17.88 -1.77 10.50
CA ASP A 70 18.92 -0.76 10.35
C ASP A 70 19.79 -1.04 9.11
N ILE A 71 19.16 -0.89 7.94
CA ILE A 71 19.77 -1.05 6.63
C ILE A 71 19.35 0.18 5.81
N ASP A 72 20.32 0.82 5.15
CA ASP A 72 20.06 2.00 4.35
C ASP A 72 19.19 1.71 3.12
N VAL A 73 18.28 2.64 2.80
CA VAL A 73 17.49 2.58 1.58
C VAL A 73 18.38 2.94 0.39
N PRO A 74 18.55 2.04 -0.61
CA PRO A 74 19.39 2.32 -1.77
C PRO A 74 18.94 3.57 -2.53
N LYS A 75 19.91 4.36 -2.99
CA LYS A 75 19.70 5.60 -3.76
C LYS A 75 20.42 5.53 -5.10
N GLY A 76 19.86 6.17 -6.12
CA GLY A 76 20.54 6.38 -7.40
C GLY A 76 20.75 5.13 -8.26
N ARG A 77 20.04 4.04 -7.97
CA ARG A 77 20.12 2.81 -8.79
C ARG A 77 19.58 3.05 -10.19
N SER A 78 20.21 2.43 -11.19
CA SER A 78 19.70 2.44 -12.56
C SER A 78 18.48 1.51 -12.68
N ALA A 79 17.69 1.68 -13.75
CA ALA A 79 16.59 0.75 -14.04
C ALA A 79 17.11 -0.69 -14.24
N ALA A 80 18.34 -0.88 -14.73
CA ALA A 80 18.94 -2.20 -14.87
C ALA A 80 19.28 -2.84 -13.51
N ASP A 81 19.75 -2.05 -12.54
CA ASP A 81 20.07 -2.52 -11.18
C ASP A 81 18.82 -2.87 -10.36
N MET A 82 17.64 -2.41 -10.80
CA MET A 82 16.35 -2.75 -10.19
C MET A 82 15.82 -4.09 -10.69
N ILE A 83 16.40 -4.67 -11.75
CA ILE A 83 15.92 -5.90 -12.39
C ILE A 83 16.75 -7.09 -11.88
N ASN A 84 16.10 -8.24 -11.71
CA ASN A 84 16.69 -9.58 -11.43
C ASN A 84 16.94 -9.97 -9.97
N HIS A 85 16.69 -9.11 -8.97
CA HIS A 85 16.80 -9.49 -7.56
C HIS A 85 15.67 -8.89 -6.71
N ILE A 86 15.21 -9.65 -5.70
CA ILE A 86 14.29 -9.12 -4.69
C ILE A 86 15.04 -8.00 -3.95
N PRO A 87 14.57 -6.74 -4.00
CA PRO A 87 15.32 -5.63 -3.44
C PRO A 87 15.31 -5.68 -1.92
N VAL A 88 16.31 -5.07 -1.28
CA VAL A 88 16.41 -4.99 0.20
C VAL A 88 15.27 -4.21 0.85
N THR A 89 14.46 -3.50 0.07
CA THR A 89 13.21 -2.84 0.49
C THR A 89 12.01 -3.80 0.55
N TYR A 90 12.20 -5.07 0.17
CA TYR A 90 11.24 -6.15 0.37
C TYR A 90 11.08 -6.46 1.85
N VAL A 91 9.85 -6.37 2.37
CA VAL A 91 9.54 -6.90 3.70
C VAL A 91 8.95 -8.29 3.53
N PRO A 92 9.54 -9.34 4.15
CA PRO A 92 9.08 -10.72 4.00
C PRO A 92 7.59 -10.91 4.22
N ALA A 93 6.88 -11.42 3.20
CA ALA A 93 5.47 -11.79 3.22
C ALA A 93 4.51 -10.70 3.73
N ARG A 94 4.89 -9.44 3.61
CA ARG A 94 4.11 -8.32 4.14
C ARG A 94 2.70 -8.25 3.53
N ASN A 95 2.55 -8.50 2.23
CA ASN A 95 1.23 -8.44 1.62
C ASN A 95 0.31 -9.59 2.09
N ALA A 96 0.87 -10.75 2.46
CA ALA A 96 0.11 -11.82 3.08
C ALA A 96 -0.43 -11.41 4.45
N ILE A 97 0.40 -10.76 5.27
CA ILE A 97 -0.03 -10.21 6.57
C ILE A 97 -1.14 -9.18 6.34
N PHE A 98 -0.94 -8.24 5.42
CA PHE A 98 -1.94 -7.21 5.12
C PHE A 98 -3.26 -7.85 4.71
N LEU A 99 -3.24 -8.78 3.75
CA LEU A 99 -4.44 -9.46 3.25
C LEU A 99 -5.17 -10.23 4.35
N SER A 100 -4.46 -10.84 5.31
CA SER A 100 -5.08 -11.49 6.47
C SER A 100 -5.86 -10.53 7.35
N TYR A 101 -5.33 -9.33 7.60
CA TYR A 101 -6.07 -8.26 8.29
C TYR A 101 -7.26 -7.76 7.46
N GLY A 102 -7.08 -7.63 6.14
CA GLY A 102 -8.14 -7.25 5.22
C GLY A 102 -9.29 -8.24 5.22
N LEU A 103 -8.99 -9.53 5.22
CA LEU A 103 -9.95 -10.61 5.30
C LEU A 103 -10.78 -10.56 6.59
N ALA A 104 -10.12 -10.47 7.74
CA ALA A 104 -10.80 -10.37 9.02
C ALA A 104 -11.72 -9.15 9.08
N TRP A 105 -11.27 -8.01 8.55
CA TRP A 105 -12.08 -6.80 8.53
C TRP A 105 -13.23 -6.88 7.51
N ALA A 106 -13.01 -7.48 6.35
CA ALA A 106 -14.05 -7.73 5.34
C ALA A 106 -15.19 -8.58 5.93
N GLU A 107 -14.90 -9.60 6.73
CA GLU A 107 -15.93 -10.39 7.41
C GLU A 107 -16.79 -9.53 8.36
N VAL A 108 -16.16 -8.70 9.19
CA VAL A 108 -16.88 -7.78 10.11
C VAL A 108 -17.76 -6.80 9.33
N LEU A 109 -17.30 -6.34 8.16
CA LEU A 109 -18.02 -5.42 7.29
C LEU A 109 -19.06 -6.12 6.41
N ARG A 110 -19.03 -7.46 6.33
CA ARG A 110 -19.78 -8.27 5.36
C ARG A 110 -19.46 -7.86 3.91
N ALA A 111 -18.22 -7.47 3.67
CA ALA A 111 -17.71 -7.15 2.35
C ALA A 111 -17.29 -8.42 1.62
N THR A 112 -17.69 -8.55 0.35
CA THR A 112 -17.34 -9.68 -0.52
C THR A 112 -16.11 -9.39 -1.39
N HIS A 113 -15.70 -8.13 -1.49
CA HIS A 113 -14.56 -7.69 -2.29
C HIS A 113 -13.47 -7.07 -1.42
N ILE A 114 -12.24 -7.44 -1.73
CA ILE A 114 -11.01 -6.99 -1.11
C ILE A 114 -10.15 -6.42 -2.23
N VAL A 115 -10.04 -5.09 -2.33
CA VAL A 115 -9.30 -4.44 -3.43
C VAL A 115 -7.89 -4.06 -2.97
N ILE A 116 -6.85 -4.44 -3.71
CA ILE A 116 -5.47 -4.02 -3.45
C ILE A 116 -4.79 -3.45 -4.70
N GLY A 117 -3.94 -2.45 -4.49
CA GLY A 117 -3.15 -1.79 -5.54
C GLY A 117 -1.79 -2.44 -5.83
N VAL A 118 -1.68 -3.77 -5.70
CA VAL A 118 -0.42 -4.48 -6.04
C VAL A 118 -0.16 -4.38 -7.54
N ASN A 119 1.12 -4.33 -7.90
CA ASN A 119 1.58 -4.26 -9.28
C ASN A 119 2.65 -5.33 -9.50
N ALA A 120 2.49 -6.14 -10.55
CA ALA A 120 3.41 -7.24 -10.87
C ALA A 120 4.38 -6.90 -12.02
N ILE A 121 4.20 -5.75 -12.67
CA ILE A 121 5.09 -5.27 -13.75
C ILE A 121 6.31 -4.55 -13.17
N ASP A 122 6.16 -3.98 -11.98
CA ASP A 122 7.27 -3.36 -11.26
C ASP A 122 8.45 -4.33 -11.17
N TYR A 123 9.63 -3.82 -11.55
CA TYR A 123 10.89 -4.54 -11.67
C TYR A 123 11.36 -5.26 -10.37
N SER A 124 10.64 -5.07 -9.28
CA SER A 124 10.98 -5.47 -7.94
C SER A 124 10.86 -6.97 -7.63
N GLY A 125 10.21 -7.75 -8.49
CA GLY A 125 10.21 -9.21 -8.40
C GLY A 125 9.53 -9.80 -7.16
N TYR A 126 8.78 -9.01 -6.37
CA TYR A 126 8.18 -9.46 -5.12
C TYR A 126 7.22 -10.65 -5.34
N PRO A 127 7.42 -11.78 -4.63
CA PRO A 127 6.60 -12.97 -4.82
C PRO A 127 5.14 -12.76 -4.38
N ASP A 128 4.91 -11.89 -3.40
CA ASP A 128 3.60 -11.59 -2.80
C ASP A 128 2.83 -10.47 -3.52
N CYS A 129 3.25 -10.11 -4.74
CA CYS A 129 2.51 -9.22 -5.65
C CYS A 129 2.01 -9.95 -6.91
N ARG A 130 2.34 -11.23 -7.08
CA ARG A 130 2.11 -11.96 -8.33
C ARG A 130 0.68 -12.53 -8.40
N PRO A 131 0.09 -12.68 -9.60
CA PRO A 131 -1.25 -13.25 -9.76
C PRO A 131 -1.42 -14.61 -9.09
N GLU A 132 -0.40 -15.47 -9.11
CA GLU A 132 -0.43 -16.80 -8.51
C GLU A 132 -0.61 -16.73 -6.99
N PHE A 133 0.11 -15.80 -6.34
CA PHE A 133 -0.05 -15.54 -4.90
C PHE A 133 -1.45 -15.02 -4.59
N ILE A 134 -1.98 -14.08 -5.39
CA ILE A 134 -3.32 -13.53 -5.19
C ILE A 134 -4.40 -14.61 -5.32
N CYS A 135 -4.32 -15.45 -6.35
CA CYS A 135 -5.23 -16.58 -6.54
C CYS A 135 -5.16 -17.57 -5.36
N ALA A 136 -3.95 -17.92 -4.92
CA ALA A 136 -3.76 -18.83 -3.80
C ALA A 136 -4.31 -18.25 -2.48
N PHE A 137 -4.07 -16.96 -2.23
CA PHE A 137 -4.61 -16.28 -1.05
C PHE A 137 -6.13 -16.22 -1.09
N GLN A 138 -6.75 -15.91 -2.23
CA GLN A 138 -8.21 -15.89 -2.36
C GLN A 138 -8.82 -17.27 -2.09
N ALA A 139 -8.21 -18.34 -2.60
CA ALA A 139 -8.66 -19.70 -2.34
C ALA A 139 -8.62 -20.02 -0.84
N MET A 140 -7.52 -19.67 -0.16
CA MET A 140 -7.40 -19.81 1.29
C MET A 140 -8.43 -18.94 2.05
N ALA A 141 -8.62 -17.69 1.64
CA ALA A 141 -9.56 -16.75 2.27
C ALA A 141 -10.99 -17.27 2.27
N ASN A 142 -11.40 -17.96 1.21
CA ASN A 142 -12.71 -18.60 1.11
C ASN A 142 -12.91 -19.80 2.06
N LEU A 143 -11.86 -20.27 2.72
CA LEU A 143 -11.91 -21.33 3.74
C LEU A 143 -11.78 -20.79 5.17
N ALA A 144 -11.36 -19.54 5.33
CA ALA A 144 -10.79 -19.04 6.58
C ALA A 144 -11.76 -18.27 7.49
N THR A 145 -13.01 -18.03 7.06
CA THR A 145 -13.98 -17.23 7.81
C THR A 145 -15.25 -18.02 8.12
N LYS A 146 -15.97 -17.62 9.18
CA LYS A 146 -17.26 -18.25 9.50
C LYS A 146 -18.25 -17.99 8.38
N ALA A 147 -18.27 -16.78 7.84
CA ALA A 147 -19.19 -16.39 6.77
C ALA A 147 -18.98 -17.22 5.49
N THR A 148 -17.73 -17.45 5.07
CA THR A 148 -17.44 -18.26 3.88
C THR A 148 -17.67 -19.74 4.14
N ALA A 149 -17.30 -20.25 5.33
CA ALA A 149 -17.51 -21.65 5.71
C ALA A 149 -18.99 -22.05 5.79
N GLN A 150 -19.87 -21.12 6.17
CA GLN A 150 -21.31 -21.34 6.24
C GLN A 150 -22.03 -21.07 4.90
N GLY A 151 -21.30 -20.68 3.84
CA GLY A 151 -21.86 -20.41 2.53
C GLY A 151 -22.65 -19.09 2.44
N HIS A 152 -22.41 -18.13 3.33
CA HIS A 152 -23.12 -16.86 3.33
C HIS A 152 -22.67 -15.95 2.17
N PHE A 153 -21.37 -15.95 1.87
CA PHE A 153 -20.78 -15.29 0.70
C PHE A 153 -19.34 -15.79 0.46
N SER A 154 -18.81 -15.51 -0.73
CA SER A 154 -17.40 -15.71 -1.10
C SER A 154 -16.63 -14.40 -1.07
N ILE A 155 -15.32 -14.51 -0.80
CA ILE A 155 -14.35 -13.42 -0.89
C ILE A 155 -13.72 -13.40 -2.29
N HIS A 156 -13.70 -12.22 -2.89
CA HIS A 156 -13.00 -11.89 -4.13
C HIS A 156 -11.90 -10.87 -3.85
N ILE A 157 -10.70 -11.09 -4.41
CA ILE A 157 -9.56 -10.19 -4.29
C ILE A 157 -9.32 -9.52 -5.64
N ASP A 158 -9.60 -8.22 -5.71
CA ASP A 158 -9.46 -7.43 -6.92
C ASP A 158 -8.11 -6.73 -6.96
N THR A 159 -7.42 -6.87 -8.09
CA THR A 159 -6.09 -6.31 -8.31
C THR A 159 -6.05 -5.50 -9.62
N PRO A 160 -6.81 -4.40 -9.72
CA PRO A 160 -7.03 -3.68 -10.98
C PRO A 160 -5.73 -3.14 -11.61
N LEU A 161 -4.69 -2.93 -10.81
CA LEU A 161 -3.42 -2.36 -11.24
C LEU A 161 -2.35 -3.42 -11.57
N ILE A 162 -2.62 -4.71 -11.38
CA ILE A 162 -1.59 -5.76 -11.35
C ILE A 162 -0.80 -5.89 -12.65
N ARG A 163 -1.45 -5.60 -13.79
CA ARG A 163 -0.87 -5.65 -15.15
C ARG A 163 -0.73 -4.27 -15.79
N MET A 164 -0.85 -3.18 -15.03
CA MET A 164 -0.68 -1.83 -15.56
C MET A 164 0.77 -1.36 -15.45
N THR A 165 1.28 -0.64 -16.42
CA THR A 165 2.53 0.13 -16.25
C THR A 165 2.29 1.34 -15.35
N LYS A 166 3.34 1.95 -14.79
CA LYS A 166 3.20 3.19 -14.00
C LYS A 166 2.51 4.30 -14.79
N ALA A 167 2.85 4.46 -16.06
CA ALA A 167 2.21 5.43 -16.94
C ALA A 167 0.71 5.16 -17.08
N GLN A 168 0.30 3.90 -17.28
CA GLN A 168 -1.11 3.51 -17.34
C GLN A 168 -1.85 3.75 -16.02
N ILE A 169 -1.20 3.49 -14.87
CA ILE A 169 -1.80 3.78 -13.56
C ILE A 169 -2.00 5.30 -13.39
N ILE A 170 -1.04 6.11 -13.83
CA ILE A 170 -1.15 7.58 -13.76
C ILE A 170 -2.28 8.07 -14.65
N GLN A 171 -2.34 7.61 -15.91
CA GLN A 171 -3.43 7.95 -16.84
C GLN A 171 -4.79 7.52 -16.30
N THR A 172 -4.89 6.33 -15.72
CA THR A 172 -6.12 5.82 -15.08
C THR A 172 -6.50 6.67 -13.86
N GLY A 173 -5.54 7.06 -13.03
CA GLY A 173 -5.81 7.95 -11.90
C GLY A 173 -6.35 9.30 -12.35
N ILE A 174 -5.74 9.92 -13.37
CA ILE A 174 -6.22 11.18 -13.94
C ILE A 174 -7.64 11.03 -14.50
N SER A 175 -7.93 9.97 -15.25
CA SER A 175 -9.27 9.76 -15.83
C SER A 175 -10.35 9.53 -14.76
N LEU A 176 -9.97 9.00 -13.60
CA LEU A 176 -10.82 8.83 -12.43
C LEU A 176 -10.87 10.05 -11.50
N GLY A 177 -10.17 11.15 -11.82
CA GLY A 177 -10.14 12.37 -11.02
C GLY A 177 -9.28 12.29 -9.75
N VAL A 178 -8.27 11.40 -9.72
CA VAL A 178 -7.29 11.34 -8.64
C VAL A 178 -6.39 12.57 -8.68
N ASP A 179 -6.39 13.36 -7.61
CA ASP A 179 -5.35 14.36 -7.37
C ASP A 179 -4.07 13.68 -6.89
N PHE A 180 -3.05 13.56 -7.74
CA PHE A 180 -1.79 12.93 -7.36
C PHE A 180 -0.95 13.75 -6.37
N ALA A 181 -1.25 15.04 -6.16
CA ALA A 181 -0.55 15.88 -5.18
C ALA A 181 -0.84 15.46 -3.74
N MET A 182 -1.96 14.77 -3.50
CA MET A 182 -2.31 14.27 -2.16
C MET A 182 -1.66 12.92 -1.83
N THR A 183 -0.99 12.29 -2.79
CA THR A 183 -0.39 10.96 -2.64
C THR A 183 1.07 11.04 -2.19
N HIS A 184 1.54 9.98 -1.51
CA HIS A 184 2.94 9.81 -1.14
C HIS A 184 3.48 8.52 -1.76
N SER A 185 4.78 8.45 -2.02
CA SER A 185 5.41 7.22 -2.56
C SER A 185 6.84 7.01 -2.04
N CYS A 186 7.58 8.10 -1.79
CA CYS A 186 8.96 8.06 -1.32
C CYS A 186 9.18 7.16 -0.08
N TYR A 187 10.21 6.30 -0.13
CA TYR A 187 10.57 5.42 1.00
C TYR A 187 11.33 6.11 2.14
N ASP A 188 11.89 7.28 1.85
CA ASP A 188 12.77 7.99 2.78
C ASP A 188 12.60 9.50 2.57
N PRO A 189 11.45 10.06 2.98
CA PRO A 189 11.15 11.48 2.81
C PRO A 189 11.91 12.36 3.81
N SER A 190 12.04 13.65 3.51
CA SER A 190 12.58 14.63 4.46
C SER A 190 11.72 14.73 5.72
N PRO A 191 12.22 15.32 6.81
CA PRO A 191 11.41 15.59 8.02
C PRO A 191 10.12 16.38 7.73
N GLU A 192 10.13 17.23 6.70
CA GLU A 192 8.99 18.03 6.24
C GLU A 192 8.04 17.23 5.33
N GLY A 193 8.38 15.99 4.97
CA GLY A 193 7.60 15.10 4.11
C GLY A 193 7.91 15.21 2.62
N MET A 194 8.97 15.92 2.24
CA MET A 194 9.40 16.07 0.84
C MET A 194 10.00 14.75 0.31
N ALA A 195 9.72 14.38 -0.93
CA ALA A 195 10.25 13.16 -1.52
C ALA A 195 11.76 13.29 -1.80
N CYS A 196 12.58 12.31 -1.41
CA CYS A 196 14.04 12.38 -1.61
C CYS A 196 14.47 12.43 -3.08
N GLY A 197 13.62 11.95 -3.99
CA GLY A 197 13.91 12.00 -5.41
C GLY A 197 14.91 10.97 -5.94
N GLN A 198 15.48 10.15 -5.06
CA GLN A 198 16.60 9.26 -5.40
C GLN A 198 16.35 7.78 -5.08
N CYS A 199 15.37 7.45 -4.23
CA CYS A 199 15.01 6.05 -3.98
C CYS A 199 14.23 5.47 -5.17
N ASP A 200 14.21 4.14 -5.31
CA ASP A 200 13.49 3.43 -6.37
C ASP A 200 12.07 3.96 -6.59
N SER A 201 11.28 4.11 -5.53
CA SER A 201 9.91 4.62 -5.64
C SER A 201 9.84 6.02 -6.29
N CYS A 202 10.76 6.92 -5.93
CA CYS A 202 10.81 8.25 -6.53
C CYS A 202 11.18 8.17 -8.02
N LEU A 203 12.14 7.32 -8.37
CA LEU A 203 12.60 7.15 -9.75
C LEU A 203 11.50 6.54 -10.62
N LEU A 204 10.83 5.49 -10.13
CA LEU A 204 9.70 4.84 -10.81
C LEU A 204 8.51 5.79 -10.97
N ARG A 205 8.20 6.58 -9.94
CA ARG A 205 7.13 7.57 -10.00
C ARG A 205 7.41 8.63 -11.06
N ARG A 206 8.58 9.30 -11.02
CA ARG A 206 8.96 10.32 -12.01
C ARG A 206 8.89 9.77 -13.42
N ARG A 207 9.47 8.58 -13.64
CA ARG A 207 9.45 7.89 -14.92
C ARG A 207 8.01 7.66 -15.39
N GLY A 208 7.14 7.17 -14.51
CA GLY A 208 5.72 7.00 -14.80
C GLY A 208 5.03 8.28 -15.25
N PHE A 209 5.27 9.41 -14.58
CA PHE A 209 4.69 10.71 -14.95
C PHE A 209 5.20 11.20 -16.31
N THR A 210 6.51 11.11 -16.53
CA THR A 210 7.14 11.43 -17.81
C THR A 210 6.55 10.58 -18.95
N GLU A 211 6.45 9.26 -18.77
CA GLU A 211 5.89 8.34 -19.76
C GLU A 211 4.38 8.55 -19.97
N ALA A 212 3.65 8.99 -18.94
CA ALA A 212 2.23 9.33 -19.05
C ALA A 212 1.98 10.66 -19.76
N GLY A 213 3.01 11.50 -19.96
CA GLY A 213 2.86 12.85 -20.49
C GLY A 213 2.17 13.81 -19.51
N VAL A 214 2.27 13.54 -18.20
CA VAL A 214 1.61 14.32 -17.13
C VAL A 214 2.67 14.93 -16.22
N ALA A 215 2.48 16.19 -15.81
CA ALA A 215 3.38 16.82 -14.85
C ALA A 215 3.30 16.11 -13.48
N ASP A 216 4.45 15.75 -12.92
CA ASP A 216 4.52 15.15 -11.58
C ASP A 216 4.31 16.24 -10.50
N PRO A 217 3.22 16.20 -9.70
CA PRO A 217 2.96 17.21 -8.68
C PRO A 217 3.78 17.00 -7.39
N THR A 218 4.65 15.98 -7.36
CA THR A 218 5.36 15.59 -6.13
C THR A 218 6.38 16.65 -5.71
N PRO A 219 6.35 17.10 -4.45
CA PRO A 219 7.34 18.02 -3.95
C PRO A 219 8.62 17.24 -3.59
N TYR A 220 9.67 17.42 -4.40
CA TYR A 220 10.98 16.79 -4.18
C TYR A 220 11.92 17.70 -3.40
N ILE A 221 12.83 17.10 -2.62
CA ILE A 221 13.98 17.81 -2.06
C ILE A 221 14.78 18.38 -3.24
N ARG A 222 15.14 19.67 -3.15
CA ARG A 222 15.96 20.36 -4.15
C ARG A 222 17.42 19.94 -4.04
#